data_AF-A0A661ZFJ2-F1
#
_entry.id   AF-A0A661ZFJ2-F1
#
_cell.length_a   1.000
_cell.length_b   1.000
_cell.length_c   1.000
_cell.angle_alpha   90.00
_cell.angle_beta   90.00
_cell.angle_gamma   90.00
#
_symmetry.space_group_name_H-M   'P 1'
#
loop_
_entity.id
_entity.type
_entity.pdbx_description
1 polymer ?
#
loop_
_entity_poly.entity_id
_entity_poly.type
_entity_poly.pdbx_seq_one_letter_code
_entity_poly.pdbx_strand_id
1 'polypeptide(L)'
;MAYLLPLGFAIRNFQLIKYLLKIKTMKKNWLFKVFAILLVGFLVVNVSCSTDDETTEDPPAPTDPGTSTTELLVKKFDSAPTMDGTIDDMWGTVQTLTGTTEVPTLAARGTYLNGDGEGVEEGLGLFEPYSGEKYDFTLRSGYAGDRIYFLMEWDDAKDSKDRQSWYFDPSDNLWKGEHKYANTEDDKYYEDKFAFLFPIGEVAGFNASTCYATCHENLTLANAKDKHTRHYLTTEGQKVDMWHWKRVRGTYAGQVDDQMMTYEDGPYDSSSNGRHGDSTGEGGYSNNSQTLNNGDADVSVPLYVVPGGTDYYWISMDDFGGSAKLVTEVDIN
;
A
#
# COMPACT_ATOMS: atom_id res chain seq x y z
N MET A 1 5.34 0.37 14.42
CA MET A 1 3.88 0.24 14.21
C MET A 1 3.64 -0.97 13.33
N ALA A 2 2.80 -1.95 13.73
CA ALA A 2 2.55 -3.15 12.93
C ALA A 2 1.33 -2.94 12.01
N TYR A 3 1.46 -3.28 10.73
CA TYR A 3 0.35 -3.20 9.77
C TYR A 3 0.13 -4.56 9.10
N LEU A 4 -1.05 -5.14 9.33
CA LEU A 4 -1.57 -6.25 8.52
C LEU A 4 -2.42 -5.67 7.38
N LEU A 5 -2.04 -5.91 6.13
CA LEU A 5 -2.76 -5.39 4.95
C LEU A 5 -3.24 -6.51 4.04
N PRO A 6 -4.52 -6.48 3.58
CA PRO A 6 -5.03 -7.53 2.73
C PRO A 6 -4.54 -7.25 1.32
N LEU A 7 -3.57 -8.04 0.85
CA LEU A 7 -3.25 -8.09 -0.58
C LEU A 7 -4.21 -9.06 -1.25
N GLY A 8 -5.44 -8.61 -1.39
CA GLY A 8 -6.52 -9.36 -2.02
C GLY A 8 -6.73 -8.94 -3.46
N PHE A 9 -5.90 -9.41 -4.39
CA PHE A 9 -6.38 -9.63 -5.76
C PHE A 9 -5.91 -10.95 -6.33
N ALA A 10 -6.90 -11.72 -6.79
CA ALA A 10 -6.71 -12.88 -7.62
C ALA A 10 -6.01 -12.45 -8.91
N ILE A 11 -4.98 -13.20 -9.31
CA ILE A 11 -4.47 -13.22 -10.68
C ILE A 11 -5.61 -13.71 -11.58
N ARG A 12 -6.53 -12.81 -11.96
CA ARG A 12 -7.50 -13.06 -13.01
C ARG A 12 -6.92 -12.50 -14.30
N ASN A 13 -6.53 -13.45 -15.15
CA ASN A 13 -6.28 -13.33 -16.59
C ASN A 13 -4.86 -12.98 -17.02
N PHE A 14 -4.00 -14.00 -16.97
CA PHE A 14 -3.26 -14.35 -18.20
C PHE A 14 -4.31 -14.77 -19.25
N GLN A 15 -4.66 -13.88 -20.17
CA GLN A 15 -5.46 -14.20 -21.35
C GLN A 15 -4.66 -15.14 -22.25
N LEU A 16 -4.69 -16.44 -21.95
CA LEU A 16 -4.47 -17.47 -22.96
C LEU A 16 -5.84 -17.84 -23.54
N ILE A 17 -6.05 -17.42 -24.78
CA ILE A 17 -7.20 -17.74 -25.61
C ILE A 17 -7.41 -19.26 -25.63
N LYS A 18 -8.45 -19.73 -24.93
CA LYS A 18 -9.12 -21.00 -25.22
C LYS A 18 -10.62 -20.79 -25.12
N TYR A 19 -11.24 -20.64 -26.30
CA TYR A 19 -12.67 -20.82 -26.49
C TYR A 19 -13.12 -22.15 -25.89
N LEU A 20 -14.16 -22.14 -25.06
CA LEU A 20 -15.02 -23.32 -24.89
C LEU A 20 -16.47 -22.90 -24.64
N LEU A 21 -17.26 -23.29 -25.63
CA LEU A 21 -18.68 -23.16 -25.83
C LEU A 21 -19.49 -23.62 -24.60
N LYS A 22 -20.44 -22.79 -24.18
CA LYS A 22 -21.47 -23.14 -23.19
C LYS A 22 -22.56 -23.95 -23.89
N ILE A 23 -22.48 -25.28 -23.85
CA ILE A 23 -23.60 -26.15 -24.26
C ILE A 23 -24.49 -26.41 -23.05
N LYS A 24 -25.74 -25.99 -23.21
CA LYS A 24 -26.88 -26.19 -22.32
C LYS A 24 -27.45 -27.58 -22.58
N THR A 25 -27.54 -28.44 -21.57
CA THR A 25 -28.39 -29.64 -21.65
C THR A 25 -29.19 -29.85 -20.37
N MET A 26 -30.45 -30.18 -20.58
CA MET A 26 -31.53 -30.26 -19.60
C MET A 26 -31.59 -31.62 -18.88
N LYS A 27 -32.16 -31.58 -17.66
CA LYS A 27 -33.04 -32.55 -16.96
C LYS A 27 -32.93 -34.05 -17.32
N LYS A 28 -32.77 -34.92 -16.29
CA LYS A 28 -33.80 -35.89 -15.83
C LYS A 28 -33.40 -36.63 -14.54
N ASN A 29 -34.40 -36.76 -13.66
CA ASN A 29 -34.53 -37.46 -12.37
C ASN A 29 -33.93 -38.88 -12.27
N TRP A 30 -33.52 -39.30 -11.05
CA TRP A 30 -33.98 -40.58 -10.46
C TRP A 30 -33.73 -40.67 -8.92
N LEU A 31 -34.57 -41.46 -8.26
CA LEU A 31 -34.80 -41.70 -6.82
C LEU A 31 -33.63 -42.40 -6.09
N PHE A 32 -33.52 -42.26 -4.76
CA PHE A 32 -33.87 -43.34 -3.80
C PHE A 32 -33.82 -42.86 -2.33
N LYS A 33 -34.77 -43.37 -1.54
CA LYS A 33 -35.00 -43.10 -0.12
C LYS A 33 -34.34 -44.17 0.77
N VAL A 34 -33.85 -43.71 1.93
CA VAL A 34 -33.94 -44.25 3.31
C VAL A 34 -34.16 -45.77 3.49
N PHE A 35 -33.30 -46.42 4.29
CA PHE A 35 -33.74 -47.42 5.28
C PHE A 35 -32.73 -47.57 6.43
N ALA A 36 -33.26 -47.75 7.64
CA ALA A 36 -32.52 -47.90 8.90
C ALA A 36 -32.94 -49.20 9.62
N ILE A 37 -32.07 -49.64 10.55
CA ILE A 37 -32.30 -50.50 11.74
C ILE A 37 -32.13 -52.04 11.60
N LEU A 38 -31.14 -52.60 12.34
CA LEU A 38 -31.18 -53.77 13.28
C LEU A 38 -29.72 -54.24 13.57
N LEU A 39 -29.07 -54.10 14.74
CA LEU A 39 -29.22 -54.59 16.14
C LEU A 39 -28.50 -55.95 16.47
N VAL A 40 -27.40 -55.85 17.24
CA VAL A 40 -26.88 -56.69 18.36
C VAL A 40 -26.15 -58.05 18.17
N GLY A 41 -24.99 -58.14 18.86
CA GLY A 41 -24.40 -59.34 19.53
C GLY A 41 -23.21 -59.97 18.78
N PHE A 42 -22.06 -60.37 19.35
CA PHE A 42 -21.65 -60.71 20.73
C PHE A 42 -20.11 -60.97 20.77
N LEU A 43 -19.48 -60.92 21.96
CA LEU A 43 -18.17 -61.49 22.40
C LEU A 43 -16.85 -60.70 22.32
N VAL A 44 -16.54 -60.05 23.44
CA VAL A 44 -15.39 -60.24 24.35
C VAL A 44 -14.14 -60.95 23.80
N VAL A 45 -13.03 -60.20 23.74
CA VAL A 45 -11.71 -60.66 24.19
C VAL A 45 -11.02 -59.50 24.93
N ASN A 46 -10.81 -59.66 26.24
CA ASN A 46 -9.80 -58.91 26.98
C ASN A 46 -8.60 -59.85 27.17
N VAL A 47 -7.38 -59.35 26.98
CA VAL A 47 -6.30 -59.30 27.98
C VAL A 47 -4.95 -59.01 27.29
N SER A 48 -4.41 -57.84 27.68
CA SER A 48 -3.00 -57.55 27.98
C SER A 48 -1.95 -57.49 26.87
N CYS A 49 -1.43 -56.26 26.63
CA CYS A 49 0.01 -56.02 26.67
C CYS A 49 0.30 -54.60 27.20
N SER A 50 1.28 -54.54 28.09
CA SER A 50 2.04 -53.42 28.66
C SER A 50 1.44 -52.01 28.73
N THR A 51 1.39 -51.49 29.96
CA THR A 51 1.61 -50.07 30.23
C THR A 51 2.97 -49.67 29.66
N ASP A 52 2.99 -49.24 28.41
CA ASP A 52 4.05 -48.34 27.95
C ASP A 52 3.60 -46.96 28.42
N ASP A 53 4.40 -46.41 29.32
CA ASP A 53 4.36 -45.02 29.74
C ASP A 53 4.51 -44.19 28.46
N GLU A 54 3.38 -43.84 27.81
CA GLU A 54 3.35 -42.79 26.82
C GLU A 54 3.66 -41.52 27.59
N THR A 55 4.96 -41.25 27.71
CA THR A 55 5.45 -39.90 27.82
C THR A 55 4.77 -39.15 26.69
N THR A 56 3.79 -38.30 27.04
CA THR A 56 3.32 -37.24 26.17
C THR A 56 4.55 -36.36 25.92
N GLU A 57 5.36 -36.74 24.94
CA GLU A 57 6.37 -35.84 24.44
C GLU A 57 5.59 -34.64 23.93
N ASP A 58 5.81 -33.50 24.59
CA ASP A 58 5.31 -32.23 24.09
C ASP A 58 5.64 -32.16 22.59
N PRO A 59 4.70 -31.71 21.74
CA PRO A 59 4.97 -31.56 20.32
C PRO A 59 6.31 -30.87 20.16
N PRO A 60 7.21 -31.38 19.29
CA PRO A 60 8.54 -30.81 19.14
C PRO A 60 8.40 -29.30 19.00
N ALA A 61 9.12 -28.56 19.85
CA ALA A 61 9.07 -27.11 19.87
C ALA A 61 9.14 -26.61 18.41
N PRO A 62 8.25 -25.69 17.99
CA PRO A 62 8.24 -25.20 16.63
C PRO A 62 9.67 -24.83 16.25
N THR A 63 10.21 -25.50 15.22
CA THR A 63 11.54 -25.17 14.72
C THR A 63 11.51 -23.70 14.33
N ASP A 64 12.39 -22.91 14.93
CA ASP A 64 12.54 -21.49 14.61
C ASP A 64 12.56 -21.34 13.07
N PRO A 65 11.57 -20.63 12.49
CA PRO A 65 11.48 -20.50 11.05
C PRO A 65 12.65 -19.68 10.46
N GLY A 66 13.47 -19.07 11.33
CA GLY A 66 14.70 -18.41 11.00
C GLY A 66 14.50 -17.01 10.43
N THR A 67 15.64 -16.35 10.20
CA THR A 67 15.71 -15.00 9.62
C THR A 67 16.46 -15.03 8.29
N SER A 68 16.14 -14.07 7.43
CA SER A 68 16.81 -13.85 6.14
C SER A 68 17.06 -12.36 5.96
N THR A 69 18.11 -11.99 5.22
CA THR A 69 18.39 -10.60 4.83
C THR A 69 18.30 -10.38 3.32
N THR A 70 17.97 -11.42 2.55
CA THR A 70 18.02 -11.39 1.08
C THR A 70 16.81 -12.02 0.42
N GLU A 71 16.14 -12.96 1.09
CA GLU A 71 15.04 -13.74 0.52
C GLU A 71 13.81 -13.68 1.43
N LEU A 72 12.65 -13.38 0.84
CA LEU A 72 11.35 -13.52 1.49
C LEU A 72 10.70 -14.84 1.04
N LEU A 73 10.55 -15.77 1.97
CA LEU A 73 9.81 -17.00 1.71
C LEU A 73 8.32 -16.82 2.00
N VAL A 74 7.48 -17.47 1.18
CA VAL A 74 6.02 -17.44 1.33
C VAL A 74 5.54 -18.79 1.86
N LYS A 75 4.98 -18.82 3.07
CA LYS A 75 4.46 -20.04 3.70
C LYS A 75 2.98 -20.28 3.39
N LYS A 76 2.57 -21.52 3.15
CA LYS A 76 1.14 -21.88 3.08
C LYS A 76 0.51 -21.86 4.47
N PHE A 77 -0.62 -21.18 4.62
CA PHE A 77 -1.45 -21.21 5.84
C PHE A 77 -2.68 -22.10 5.66
N ASP A 78 -3.20 -22.60 6.78
CA ASP A 78 -4.45 -23.38 6.82
C ASP A 78 -5.69 -22.50 6.68
N SER A 79 -5.58 -21.22 7.05
CA SER A 79 -6.62 -20.20 6.92
C SER A 79 -6.01 -18.83 6.67
N ALA A 80 -6.82 -17.86 6.23
CA ALA A 80 -6.38 -16.49 6.07
C ALA A 80 -6.13 -15.84 7.45
N PRO A 81 -5.11 -14.96 7.59
CA PRO A 81 -4.94 -14.17 8.80
C PRO A 81 -6.08 -13.16 8.97
N THR A 82 -6.31 -12.70 10.20
CA THR A 82 -7.25 -11.60 10.47
C THR A 82 -6.64 -10.25 10.08
N MET A 83 -7.44 -9.39 9.45
CA MET A 83 -6.96 -8.10 8.93
C MET A 83 -7.33 -6.94 9.87
N ASP A 84 -6.97 -7.05 11.14
CA ASP A 84 -7.41 -6.14 12.21
C ASP A 84 -6.24 -5.42 12.92
N GLY A 85 -5.00 -5.63 12.46
CA GLY A 85 -3.79 -5.07 13.05
C GLY A 85 -3.21 -5.87 14.23
N THR A 86 -3.87 -6.95 14.64
CA THR A 86 -3.31 -7.93 15.58
C THR A 86 -2.52 -8.98 14.81
N ILE A 87 -1.34 -9.36 15.31
CA ILE A 87 -0.51 -10.38 14.68
C ILE A 87 -1.02 -11.76 15.12
N ASP A 88 -1.61 -12.52 14.19
CA ASP A 88 -2.00 -13.91 14.39
C ASP A 88 -0.80 -14.83 14.73
N ASP A 89 -1.03 -15.85 15.57
CA ASP A 89 0.00 -16.85 15.94
C ASP A 89 0.66 -17.54 14.73
N MET A 90 -0.06 -17.68 13.61
CA MET A 90 0.46 -18.32 12.39
C MET A 90 1.72 -17.63 11.84
N TRP A 91 1.86 -16.32 12.06
CA TRP A 91 3.02 -15.53 11.64
C TRP A 91 4.30 -15.94 12.37
N GLY A 92 4.20 -16.44 13.60
CA GLY A 92 5.33 -16.97 14.37
C GLY A 92 5.95 -18.23 13.75
N THR A 93 5.31 -18.80 12.73
CA THR A 93 5.78 -20.01 12.03
C THR A 93 6.42 -19.72 10.67
N VAL A 94 6.58 -18.44 10.32
CA VAL A 94 7.07 -17.96 9.01
C VAL A 94 8.46 -17.35 9.16
N GLN A 95 9.32 -17.57 8.16
CA GLN A 95 10.64 -16.93 8.12
C GLN A 95 10.47 -15.41 8.15
N THR A 96 11.31 -14.73 8.93
CA THR A 96 11.33 -13.26 8.96
C THR A 96 12.42 -12.73 8.04
N LEU A 97 12.03 -11.98 6.99
CA LEU A 97 12.98 -11.12 6.29
C LEU A 97 13.24 -9.88 7.15
N THR A 98 14.50 -9.55 7.37
CA THR A 98 14.95 -8.38 8.12
C THR A 98 15.83 -7.53 7.22
N GLY A 99 15.68 -6.21 7.27
CA GLY A 99 16.53 -5.31 6.51
C GLY A 99 16.49 -3.89 7.03
N THR A 100 17.36 -3.07 6.47
CA THR A 100 17.43 -1.63 6.73
C THR A 100 17.34 -0.91 5.40
N THR A 101 16.43 0.05 5.27
CA THR A 101 16.45 1.00 4.16
C THR A 101 17.21 2.25 4.59
N GLU A 102 17.87 2.90 3.63
CA GLU A 102 18.55 4.18 3.84
C GLU A 102 18.08 5.15 2.75
N VAL A 103 17.71 6.36 3.16
CA VAL A 103 17.30 7.40 2.22
C VAL A 103 18.55 7.93 1.50
N PRO A 104 18.65 7.80 0.17
CA PRO A 104 19.85 8.21 -0.54
C PRO A 104 19.97 9.74 -0.61
N THR A 105 21.19 10.20 -0.89
CA THR A 105 21.42 11.56 -1.40
C THR A 105 21.32 11.54 -2.92
N LEU A 106 20.38 12.33 -3.46
CA LEU A 106 20.12 12.42 -4.90
C LEU A 106 20.27 13.86 -5.39
N ALA A 107 20.19 14.04 -6.71
CA ALA A 107 20.31 15.34 -7.36
C ALA A 107 19.23 16.33 -6.89
N ALA A 108 19.42 17.61 -7.20
CA ALA A 108 18.47 18.66 -6.86
C ALA A 108 17.06 18.34 -7.37
N ARG A 109 16.06 18.57 -6.53
CA ARG A 109 14.65 18.32 -6.83
C ARG A 109 14.13 19.24 -7.95
N GLY A 110 14.70 20.44 -8.07
CA GLY A 110 14.31 21.49 -9.02
C GLY A 110 12.80 21.78 -8.98
N THR A 111 12.20 21.79 -7.80
CA THR A 111 10.75 21.90 -7.68
C THR A 111 10.36 22.88 -6.60
N TYR A 112 9.15 23.39 -6.73
CA TYR A 112 8.54 24.28 -5.76
C TYR A 112 8.14 23.50 -4.51
N LEU A 113 7.97 24.24 -3.42
CA LEU A 113 7.58 23.69 -2.12
C LEU A 113 6.24 22.93 -2.19
N ASN A 114 5.32 23.42 -3.04
CA ASN A 114 4.00 22.86 -3.26
C ASN A 114 3.73 22.50 -4.72
N GLY A 115 2.77 21.58 -4.91
CA GLY A 115 2.36 21.12 -6.25
C GLY A 115 1.62 22.16 -7.10
N ASP A 116 1.14 23.24 -6.48
CA ASP A 116 0.58 24.45 -7.13
C ASP A 116 1.68 25.42 -7.62
N GLY A 117 2.93 25.17 -7.23
CA GLY A 117 4.08 25.99 -7.55
C GLY A 117 4.11 27.34 -6.86
N GLU A 118 3.59 27.44 -5.63
CA GLU A 118 3.90 28.55 -4.73
C GLU A 118 5.34 28.48 -4.21
N GLY A 119 5.97 29.64 -4.02
CA GLY A 119 7.33 29.77 -3.49
C GLY A 119 8.42 29.93 -4.56
N VAL A 120 9.66 29.64 -4.17
CA VAL A 120 10.84 29.60 -5.06
C VAL A 120 11.18 28.13 -5.35
N GLU A 121 11.75 27.86 -6.51
CA GLU A 121 12.27 26.54 -6.83
C GLU A 121 13.45 26.22 -5.92
N GLU A 122 13.32 25.14 -5.14
CA GLU A 122 14.33 24.77 -4.16
C GLU A 122 15.46 23.98 -4.84
N GLY A 123 16.69 24.48 -4.68
CA GLY A 123 17.92 23.81 -5.15
C GLY A 123 18.34 22.61 -4.30
N LEU A 124 17.52 22.23 -3.32
CA LEU A 124 17.79 21.12 -2.42
C LEU A 124 17.75 19.78 -3.16
N GLY A 125 18.58 18.83 -2.75
CA GLY A 125 18.51 17.43 -3.16
C GLY A 125 17.11 16.84 -3.00
N LEU A 126 16.77 15.86 -3.83
CA LEU A 126 15.42 15.26 -3.90
C LEU A 126 14.88 14.83 -2.53
N PHE A 127 15.78 14.36 -1.66
CA PHE A 127 15.47 13.90 -0.32
C PHE A 127 16.29 14.62 0.76
N GLU A 128 16.88 15.79 0.50
CA GLU A 128 17.91 16.40 1.35
C GLU A 128 17.56 16.50 2.86
N PRO A 129 16.31 16.77 3.29
CA PRO A 129 15.97 16.76 4.71
C PRO A 129 15.83 15.37 5.36
N TYR A 130 15.83 14.32 4.55
CA TYR A 130 15.71 12.91 4.94
C TYR A 130 16.99 12.11 4.64
N SER A 131 17.96 12.69 3.91
CA SER A 131 19.14 11.96 3.43
C SER A 131 19.93 11.33 4.58
N GLY A 132 20.25 10.04 4.43
CA GLY A 132 20.98 9.26 5.42
C GLY A 132 20.12 8.72 6.57
N GLU A 133 18.84 9.09 6.66
CA GLU A 133 17.91 8.42 7.58
C GLU A 133 17.79 6.94 7.24
N LYS A 134 17.68 6.12 8.29
CA LYS A 134 17.64 4.67 8.18
C LYS A 134 16.43 4.13 8.91
N TYR A 135 15.79 3.14 8.30
CA TYR A 135 14.60 2.51 8.82
C TYR A 135 14.76 1.00 8.76
N ASP A 136 14.81 0.39 9.94
CA ASP A 136 14.78 -1.07 10.06
C ASP A 136 13.36 -1.56 9.83
N PHE A 137 13.24 -2.64 9.07
CA PHE A 137 11.98 -3.29 8.80
C PHE A 137 12.08 -4.81 8.96
N THR A 138 10.94 -5.41 9.24
CA THR A 138 10.73 -6.84 9.09
C THR A 138 9.56 -7.11 8.16
N LEU A 139 9.67 -8.22 7.44
CA LEU A 139 8.65 -8.67 6.49
C LEU A 139 8.47 -10.18 6.60
N ARG A 140 7.23 -10.62 6.67
CA ARG A 140 6.83 -12.03 6.57
C ARG A 140 5.78 -12.18 5.48
N SER A 141 5.73 -13.33 4.84
CA SER A 141 4.71 -13.61 3.84
C SER A 141 4.14 -15.02 3.96
N GLY A 142 2.83 -15.12 3.73
CA GLY A 142 2.16 -16.40 3.62
C GLY A 142 0.99 -16.33 2.65
N TYR A 143 0.42 -17.47 2.31
CA TYR A 143 -0.71 -17.55 1.40
C TYR A 143 -1.77 -18.53 1.89
N ALA A 144 -3.02 -18.21 1.64
CA ALA A 144 -4.17 -19.06 1.93
C ALA A 144 -5.19 -18.95 0.79
N GLY A 145 -5.60 -20.10 0.24
CA GLY A 145 -6.46 -20.13 -0.95
C GLY A 145 -5.75 -19.52 -2.16
N ASP A 146 -6.34 -18.47 -2.74
CA ASP A 146 -5.86 -17.73 -3.90
C ASP A 146 -5.24 -16.37 -3.56
N ARG A 147 -4.97 -16.12 -2.27
CA ARG A 147 -4.45 -14.84 -1.77
C ARG A 147 -3.09 -15.02 -1.10
N ILE A 148 -2.24 -14.03 -1.32
CA ILE A 148 -0.99 -13.84 -0.61
C ILE A 148 -1.17 -12.72 0.42
N TYR A 149 -0.51 -12.85 1.56
CA TYR A 149 -0.57 -11.95 2.70
C TYR A 149 0.84 -11.55 3.08
N PHE A 150 0.98 -10.31 3.51
CA PHE A 150 2.25 -9.75 3.95
C PHE A 150 2.04 -9.10 5.30
N LEU A 151 2.95 -9.39 6.23
CA LEU A 151 3.07 -8.69 7.50
C LEU A 151 4.34 -7.86 7.42
N MET A 152 4.18 -6.55 7.36
CA MET A 152 5.29 -5.58 7.35
C MET A 152 5.28 -4.80 8.65
N GLU A 153 6.44 -4.71 9.28
CA GLU A 153 6.62 -4.02 10.54
C GLU A 153 7.87 -3.15 10.45
N TRP A 154 7.76 -1.90 10.89
CA TRP A 154 8.89 -0.99 11.07
C TRP A 154 8.65 -0.14 12.32
N ASP A 155 9.73 0.34 12.91
CA ASP A 155 9.65 1.29 14.00
C ASP A 155 9.46 2.69 13.44
N ASP A 156 8.48 3.39 14.01
CA ASP A 156 8.18 4.76 13.64
C ASP A 156 7.83 5.54 14.91
N ALA A 157 8.49 6.68 15.08
CA ALA A 157 8.26 7.56 16.23
C ALA A 157 6.93 8.32 16.08
N LYS A 158 6.43 8.46 14.85
CA LYS A 158 5.21 9.18 14.54
C LYS A 158 4.35 8.35 13.60
N ASP A 159 3.05 8.41 13.81
CA ASP A 159 2.09 7.91 12.84
C ASP A 159 1.86 9.02 11.80
N SER A 160 2.65 9.05 10.72
CA SER A 160 2.66 10.20 9.82
C SER A 160 1.41 10.19 8.94
N LYS A 161 0.58 11.21 9.15
CA LYS A 161 -0.68 11.43 8.42
C LYS A 161 -0.78 12.81 7.79
N ASP A 162 0.27 13.61 7.93
CA ASP A 162 0.23 15.04 7.65
C ASP A 162 0.57 15.36 6.19
N ARG A 163 -0.02 14.62 5.26
CA ARG A 163 0.22 14.85 3.84
C ARG A 163 -0.62 16.02 3.34
N GLN A 164 0.00 17.19 3.26
CA GLN A 164 -0.63 18.41 2.75
C GLN A 164 -1.97 18.68 3.44
N SER A 165 -2.01 18.54 4.77
CA SER A 165 -3.22 18.77 5.55
C SER A 165 -3.59 20.25 5.54
N TRP A 166 -4.85 20.56 5.85
CA TRP A 166 -5.31 21.93 5.96
C TRP A 166 -5.20 22.44 7.39
N TYR A 167 -4.76 23.68 7.54
CA TYR A 167 -4.87 24.44 8.78
C TYR A 167 -5.42 25.83 8.48
N PHE A 168 -6.06 26.43 9.48
CA PHE A 168 -6.50 27.82 9.41
C PHE A 168 -5.44 28.71 10.03
N ASP A 169 -4.95 29.69 9.27
CA ASP A 169 -4.01 30.68 9.78
C ASP A 169 -4.77 31.89 10.37
N PRO A 170 -4.76 32.08 11.70
CA PRO A 170 -5.48 33.17 12.34
C PRO A 170 -4.84 34.54 12.13
N SER A 171 -3.58 34.64 11.69
CA SER A 171 -2.99 35.95 11.39
C SER A 171 -3.50 36.50 10.07
N ASP A 172 -3.66 35.61 9.10
CA ASP A 172 -4.05 35.96 7.74
C ASP A 172 -5.56 35.81 7.52
N ASN A 173 -6.26 35.15 8.46
CA ASN A 173 -7.66 34.73 8.35
C ASN A 173 -7.91 33.94 7.05
N LEU A 174 -7.02 32.99 6.75
CA LEU A 174 -7.09 32.17 5.55
C LEU A 174 -6.74 30.72 5.85
N TRP A 175 -7.38 29.82 5.11
CA TRP A 175 -6.94 28.43 5.02
C TRP A 175 -5.60 28.31 4.30
N LYS A 176 -4.75 27.41 4.79
CA LYS A 176 -3.45 27.07 4.20
C LYS A 176 -3.26 25.56 4.22
N GLY A 177 -2.54 25.06 3.22
CA GLY A 177 -2.12 23.67 3.16
C GLY A 177 -0.70 23.51 3.66
N GLU A 178 -0.43 22.45 4.43
CA GLU A 178 0.94 22.06 4.73
C GLU A 178 1.71 21.73 3.45
N HIS A 179 3.00 22.01 3.46
CA HIS A 179 3.78 21.81 2.25
C HIS A 179 4.05 20.35 1.95
N LYS A 180 4.25 20.05 0.67
CA LYS A 180 4.48 18.68 0.23
C LYS A 180 5.90 18.18 0.47
N TYR A 181 6.87 19.07 0.31
CA TYR A 181 8.29 18.72 0.34
C TYR A 181 8.97 19.41 1.51
N ALA A 182 9.61 18.65 2.40
CA ALA A 182 10.37 19.24 3.49
C ALA A 182 11.55 20.09 2.95
N ASN A 183 11.94 21.13 3.68
CA ASN A 183 13.15 21.92 3.42
C ASN A 183 14.18 21.81 4.55
N THR A 184 13.75 21.32 5.72
CA THR A 184 14.53 21.18 6.94
C THR A 184 14.16 19.88 7.65
N GLU A 185 14.91 19.51 8.68
CA GLU A 185 14.61 18.30 9.44
C GLU A 185 13.28 18.40 10.22
N ASP A 186 12.81 19.62 10.52
CA ASP A 186 11.68 19.90 11.40
C ASP A 186 10.34 20.12 10.67
N ASP A 187 10.33 20.19 9.34
CA ASP A 187 9.14 20.53 8.53
C ASP A 187 8.68 19.38 7.63
N LYS A 188 8.64 18.18 8.22
CA LYS A 188 8.29 16.91 7.54
C LYS A 188 6.79 16.65 7.60
N TYR A 189 6.04 17.22 6.64
CA TYR A 189 4.61 17.01 6.48
C TYR A 189 4.34 16.00 5.36
N TYR A 190 4.19 14.73 5.74
CA TYR A 190 3.83 13.68 4.79
C TYR A 190 3.09 12.52 5.46
N GLU A 191 2.89 11.44 4.71
CA GLU A 191 2.27 10.21 5.20
C GLU A 191 3.25 9.03 5.14
N ASP A 192 3.09 8.06 6.04
CA ASP A 192 3.84 6.79 5.97
C ASP A 192 3.44 6.01 4.72
N LYS A 193 4.42 5.31 4.12
CA LYS A 193 4.22 4.54 2.88
C LYS A 193 5.17 3.38 2.78
N PHE A 194 4.75 2.38 2.03
CA PHE A 194 5.64 1.42 1.44
C PHE A 194 5.13 1.01 0.06
N ALA A 195 6.03 0.46 -0.75
CA ALA A 195 5.63 -0.15 -2.00
C ALA A 195 6.43 -1.41 -2.31
N PHE A 196 5.75 -2.39 -2.91
CA PHE A 196 6.37 -3.52 -3.58
C PHE A 196 6.41 -3.25 -5.08
N LEU A 197 7.56 -3.44 -5.71
CA LEU A 197 7.71 -3.34 -7.15
C LEU A 197 8.13 -4.70 -7.70
N PHE A 198 7.32 -5.28 -8.58
CA PHE A 198 7.56 -6.57 -9.19
C PHE A 198 7.87 -6.40 -10.68
N PRO A 199 9.10 -6.71 -11.14
CA PRO A 199 9.38 -6.71 -12.56
C PRO A 199 8.59 -7.83 -13.24
N ILE A 200 7.84 -7.49 -14.29
CA ILE A 200 7.09 -8.49 -15.06
C ILE A 200 8.01 -9.01 -16.18
N GLY A 201 8.66 -10.14 -15.90
CA GLY A 201 9.70 -10.68 -16.76
C GLY A 201 11.02 -9.92 -16.59
N GLU A 202 11.80 -9.81 -17.66
CA GLU A 202 13.09 -9.13 -17.63
C GLU A 202 12.93 -7.62 -17.81
N VAL A 203 13.35 -6.85 -16.81
CA VAL A 203 13.38 -5.38 -16.83
C VAL A 203 14.82 -4.91 -16.75
N ALA A 204 15.23 -4.07 -17.70
CA ALA A 204 16.61 -3.63 -17.82
C ALA A 204 17.08 -2.92 -16.54
N GLY A 205 18.21 -3.35 -15.99
CA GLY A 205 18.81 -2.75 -14.80
C GLY A 205 18.11 -3.07 -13.47
N PHE A 206 16.95 -3.74 -13.45
CA PHE A 206 16.19 -3.96 -12.22
C PHE A 206 16.94 -4.84 -11.20
N ASN A 207 17.67 -5.88 -11.64
CA ASN A 207 18.46 -6.71 -10.73
C ASN A 207 19.63 -5.96 -10.06
N ALA A 208 20.13 -4.87 -10.68
CA ALA A 208 21.23 -4.09 -10.14
C ALA A 208 20.75 -2.89 -9.31
N SER A 209 19.69 -2.23 -9.77
CA SER A 209 19.23 -0.94 -9.23
C SER A 209 17.86 -1.03 -8.57
N THR A 210 17.19 -2.18 -8.59
CA THR A 210 15.84 -2.40 -8.03
C THR A 210 14.84 -1.35 -8.52
N CYS A 211 14.09 -0.70 -7.63
CA CYS A 211 13.11 0.33 -7.97
C CYS A 211 13.71 1.54 -8.70
N TYR A 212 15.01 1.84 -8.50
CA TYR A 212 15.70 2.93 -9.19
C TYR A 212 15.82 2.69 -10.70
N ALA A 213 15.70 1.45 -11.19
CA ALA A 213 15.68 1.17 -12.63
C ALA A 213 14.53 1.87 -13.38
N THR A 214 13.49 2.27 -12.65
CA THR A 214 12.36 3.03 -13.20
C THR A 214 12.44 4.52 -12.92
N CYS A 215 13.34 4.98 -12.04
CA CYS A 215 13.41 6.35 -11.57
C CYS A 215 14.40 7.16 -12.42
N HIS A 216 13.93 8.27 -12.98
CA HIS A 216 14.73 9.21 -13.75
C HIS A 216 14.70 10.57 -13.06
N GLU A 217 15.86 11.19 -12.91
CA GLU A 217 16.06 12.46 -12.22
C GLU A 217 16.81 13.46 -13.11
N ASN A 218 16.90 14.71 -12.66
CA ASN A 218 17.56 15.80 -13.39
C ASN A 218 17.02 15.97 -14.83
N LEU A 219 15.73 15.71 -15.02
CA LEU A 219 15.06 15.82 -16.31
C LEU A 219 14.95 17.29 -16.73
N THR A 220 15.07 17.59 -18.02
CA THR A 220 14.75 18.91 -18.55
C THR A 220 13.26 19.22 -18.30
N LEU A 221 12.93 20.45 -17.92
CA LEU A 221 11.52 20.84 -17.78
C LEU A 221 10.89 21.10 -19.14
N ALA A 222 9.85 20.33 -19.46
CA ALA A 222 8.96 20.56 -20.60
C ALA A 222 7.98 21.71 -20.33
N ASN A 223 7.45 21.79 -19.10
CA ASN A 223 6.52 22.83 -18.67
C ASN A 223 7.01 23.52 -17.40
N ALA A 224 6.60 24.78 -17.23
CA ALA A 224 6.85 25.49 -15.98
C ALA A 224 6.24 24.73 -14.80
N LYS A 225 7.00 24.62 -13.71
CA LYS A 225 6.60 23.94 -12.45
C LYS A 225 6.48 22.42 -12.53
N ASP A 226 6.88 21.80 -13.65
CA ASP A 226 7.03 20.35 -13.70
C ASP A 226 8.10 19.86 -12.70
N LYS A 227 8.08 18.55 -12.41
CA LYS A 227 9.12 17.92 -11.58
C LYS A 227 10.25 17.42 -12.46
N HIS A 228 11.48 17.52 -11.98
CA HIS A 228 12.66 16.94 -12.62
C HIS A 228 12.78 15.43 -12.46
N THR A 229 11.78 14.78 -11.85
CA THR A 229 11.82 13.36 -11.56
C THR A 229 10.59 12.65 -12.06
N ARG A 230 10.77 11.52 -12.75
CA ARG A 230 9.69 10.71 -13.31
C ARG A 230 9.98 9.23 -13.20
N HIS A 231 8.92 8.43 -13.16
CA HIS A 231 9.02 6.98 -13.25
C HIS A 231 8.57 6.51 -14.62
N TYR A 232 9.45 5.84 -15.36
CA TYR A 232 9.15 5.20 -16.65
C TYR A 232 10.20 4.14 -17.01
N LEU A 233 9.85 3.27 -17.95
CA LEU A 233 10.78 2.32 -18.57
C LEU A 233 11.18 2.85 -19.96
N THR A 234 12.39 2.53 -20.40
CA THR A 234 12.95 3.00 -21.68
C THR A 234 13.02 1.92 -22.76
N THR A 235 12.57 0.70 -22.43
CA THR A 235 12.52 -0.43 -23.38
C THR A 235 11.08 -0.85 -23.61
N GLU A 236 10.67 -0.87 -24.88
CA GLU A 236 9.32 -1.25 -25.28
C GLU A 236 8.94 -2.65 -24.77
N GLY A 237 7.71 -2.79 -24.28
CA GLY A 237 7.17 -4.05 -23.77
C GLY A 237 7.55 -4.37 -22.32
N GLN A 238 8.54 -3.70 -21.72
CA GLN A 238 8.84 -3.88 -20.30
C GLN A 238 7.75 -3.28 -19.41
N LYS A 239 7.51 -3.92 -18.26
CA LYS A 239 6.54 -3.50 -17.26
C LYS A 239 7.03 -3.83 -15.85
N VAL A 240 6.67 -2.98 -14.90
CA VAL A 240 6.83 -3.25 -13.46
C VAL A 240 5.48 -3.03 -12.80
N ASP A 241 5.02 -4.04 -12.07
CA ASP A 241 3.84 -3.96 -11.21
C ASP A 241 4.22 -3.29 -9.89
N MET A 242 3.34 -2.47 -9.32
CA MET A 242 3.61 -1.73 -8.09
C MET A 242 2.40 -1.74 -7.17
N TRP A 243 2.55 -2.36 -6.01
CA TRP A 243 1.57 -2.27 -4.94
C TRP A 243 2.02 -1.21 -3.96
N HIS A 244 1.19 -0.19 -3.72
CA HIS A 244 1.60 1.01 -3.00
C HIS A 244 0.62 1.32 -1.86
N TRP A 245 1.03 0.98 -0.65
CA TRP A 245 0.28 1.36 0.54
C TRP A 245 0.67 2.76 0.99
N LYS A 246 -0.34 3.50 1.43
CA LYS A 246 -0.26 4.90 1.81
C LYS A 246 -1.11 5.13 3.03
N ARG A 247 -0.52 5.65 4.10
CA ARG A 247 -1.17 5.77 5.40
C ARG A 247 -2.46 6.59 5.34
N VAL A 248 -2.47 7.74 4.68
CA VAL A 248 -3.64 8.63 4.59
C VAL A 248 -4.62 8.15 3.52
N ARG A 249 -4.10 7.60 2.42
CA ARG A 249 -4.89 7.33 1.21
C ARG A 249 -5.33 5.87 1.05
N GLY A 250 -4.75 4.93 1.78
CA GLY A 250 -5.05 3.51 1.70
C GLY A 250 -5.74 2.94 2.95
N THR A 251 -5.27 3.35 4.13
CA THR A 251 -5.65 2.69 5.40
C THR A 251 -7.14 2.75 5.70
N TYR A 252 -7.78 3.91 5.56
CA TYR A 252 -9.19 4.08 5.90
C TYR A 252 -10.11 3.16 5.08
N ALA A 253 -9.80 3.00 3.79
CA ALA A 253 -10.56 2.13 2.89
C ALA A 253 -10.08 0.67 2.89
N GLY A 254 -9.10 0.32 3.73
CA GLY A 254 -8.51 -1.03 3.76
C GLY A 254 -7.87 -1.43 2.43
N GLN A 255 -7.29 -0.47 1.70
CA GLN A 255 -6.83 -0.65 0.33
C GLN A 255 -5.31 -0.40 0.17
N VAL A 256 -4.76 -1.02 -0.87
CA VAL A 256 -3.41 -0.79 -1.38
C VAL A 256 -3.57 -0.46 -2.86
N ASP A 257 -2.98 0.66 -3.31
CA ASP A 257 -3.11 1.04 -4.72
C ASP A 257 -2.35 0.05 -5.60
N ASP A 258 -3.03 -0.42 -6.66
CA ASP A 258 -2.43 -1.15 -7.77
C ASP A 258 -1.99 -0.16 -8.85
N GLN A 259 -0.68 -0.12 -9.10
CA GLN A 259 -0.04 0.80 -10.02
C GLN A 259 0.96 0.06 -10.91
N MET A 260 1.38 0.69 -11.99
CA MET A 260 2.40 0.12 -12.86
C MET A 260 3.34 1.19 -13.41
N MET A 261 4.55 0.76 -13.77
CA MET A 261 5.46 1.51 -14.62
C MET A 261 5.56 0.81 -15.97
N THR A 262 5.33 1.55 -17.05
CA THR A 262 5.47 1.05 -18.43
C THR A 262 6.53 1.79 -19.20
N TYR A 263 6.81 1.26 -20.39
CA TYR A 263 7.54 1.96 -21.43
C TYR A 263 6.92 3.34 -21.71
N GLU A 264 7.80 4.33 -21.82
CA GLU A 264 7.50 5.66 -22.32
C GLU A 264 8.36 5.88 -23.56
N ASP A 265 7.74 6.15 -24.71
CA ASP A 265 8.49 6.67 -25.86
C ASP A 265 8.84 8.12 -25.54
N GLY A 266 10.07 8.56 -25.85
CA GLY A 266 10.60 9.87 -25.44
C GLY A 266 9.61 11.04 -25.61
N PRO A 267 9.79 12.13 -24.87
CA PRO A 267 11.03 12.92 -25.00
C PRO A 267 12.09 12.70 -23.90
N TYR A 268 11.78 11.90 -22.88
CA TYR A 268 12.64 11.69 -21.69
C TYR A 268 12.97 13.01 -20.97
N ASP A 269 11.94 13.84 -20.83
CA ASP A 269 11.95 15.08 -20.07
C ASP A 269 10.88 15.02 -18.97
N SER A 270 10.59 16.13 -18.31
CA SER A 270 9.61 16.18 -17.23
C SER A 270 8.17 15.87 -17.66
N SER A 271 7.86 15.76 -18.95
CA SER A 271 6.56 15.34 -19.45
C SER A 271 6.43 13.81 -19.57
N SER A 272 7.54 13.09 -19.67
CA SER A 272 7.57 11.61 -19.75
C SER A 272 7.06 10.98 -18.46
N ASN A 273 5.96 10.22 -18.48
CA ASN A 273 5.43 9.60 -17.28
C ASN A 273 4.80 8.23 -17.55
N GLY A 274 5.61 7.18 -17.38
CA GLY A 274 5.19 5.79 -17.50
C GLY A 274 4.51 5.24 -16.25
N ARG A 275 4.40 6.02 -15.16
CA ARG A 275 3.71 5.61 -13.93
C ARG A 275 2.23 5.97 -13.96
N HIS A 276 1.38 4.97 -13.78
CA HIS A 276 -0.07 5.11 -13.76
C HIS A 276 -0.72 4.07 -12.85
N GLY A 277 -1.96 4.32 -12.43
CA GLY A 277 -2.78 3.35 -11.68
C GLY A 277 -3.44 2.33 -12.61
N ASP A 278 -4.16 1.38 -12.03
CA ASP A 278 -5.05 0.50 -12.79
C ASP A 278 -6.12 1.30 -13.59
N SER A 279 -6.67 0.65 -14.62
CA SER A 279 -7.65 1.29 -15.52
C SER A 279 -9.05 1.46 -14.92
N THR A 280 -9.30 0.96 -13.69
CA THR A 280 -10.59 1.14 -13.01
C THR A 280 -10.71 2.51 -12.37
N GLY A 281 -9.56 3.18 -12.12
CA GLY A 281 -9.48 4.63 -11.95
C GLY A 281 -10.01 5.20 -10.64
N GLU A 282 -10.52 4.38 -9.73
CA GLU A 282 -11.05 4.84 -8.44
C GLU A 282 -10.16 4.35 -7.30
N GLY A 283 -9.19 5.19 -6.92
CA GLY A 283 -8.38 4.96 -5.73
C GLY A 283 -9.17 5.10 -4.42
N GLY A 284 -10.50 5.26 -4.42
CA GLY A 284 -11.30 5.34 -3.19
C GLY A 284 -11.11 6.60 -2.33
N TYR A 285 -10.33 7.58 -2.77
CA TYR A 285 -10.12 8.88 -2.11
C TYR A 285 -10.00 10.01 -3.13
N SER A 286 -10.24 11.24 -2.67
CA SER A 286 -10.05 12.47 -3.43
C SER A 286 -9.31 13.51 -2.58
N ASN A 287 -8.73 14.52 -3.23
CA ASN A 287 -8.19 15.67 -2.51
C ASN A 287 -9.34 16.46 -1.89
N ASN A 288 -9.22 16.81 -0.60
CA ASN A 288 -10.16 17.69 0.09
C ASN A 288 -9.85 19.15 -0.23
N SER A 289 -10.07 19.61 -1.46
CA SER A 289 -9.71 20.97 -1.86
C SER A 289 -10.72 21.53 -2.86
N GLN A 290 -10.95 22.84 -2.78
CA GLN A 290 -11.68 23.62 -3.77
C GLN A 290 -11.02 24.99 -3.94
N THR A 291 -11.55 25.77 -4.89
CA THR A 291 -11.14 27.14 -5.13
C THR A 291 -12.30 28.06 -4.85
N LEU A 292 -12.09 29.06 -3.99
CA LEU A 292 -13.04 30.14 -3.71
C LEU A 292 -12.38 31.48 -4.02
N ASN A 293 -13.18 32.50 -4.34
CA ASN A 293 -12.67 33.85 -4.58
C ASN A 293 -12.85 34.71 -3.32
N ASN A 294 -11.78 35.37 -2.86
CA ASN A 294 -11.82 36.22 -1.67
C ASN A 294 -12.16 37.70 -1.97
N GLY A 295 -12.53 38.02 -3.21
CA GLY A 295 -12.74 39.38 -3.70
C GLY A 295 -11.58 39.94 -4.51
N ASP A 296 -10.36 39.43 -4.29
CA ASP A 296 -9.13 39.87 -4.97
C ASP A 296 -8.51 38.78 -5.85
N ALA A 297 -8.51 37.54 -5.36
CA ALA A 297 -7.90 36.40 -6.01
C ALA A 297 -8.68 35.10 -5.75
N ASP A 298 -8.47 34.14 -6.64
CA ASP A 298 -8.87 32.76 -6.43
C ASP A 298 -7.86 32.11 -5.46
N VAL A 299 -8.36 31.57 -4.36
CA VAL A 299 -7.57 30.92 -3.30
C VAL A 299 -8.01 29.48 -3.12
N SER A 300 -7.06 28.59 -2.81
CA SER A 300 -7.37 27.21 -2.49
C SER A 300 -7.76 27.09 -1.02
N VAL A 301 -8.85 26.38 -0.75
CA VAL A 301 -9.38 26.12 0.59
C VAL A 301 -9.77 24.65 0.72
N PRO A 302 -9.93 24.09 1.94
CA PRO A 302 -10.51 22.77 2.09
C PRO A 302 -11.91 22.72 1.48
N LEU A 303 -12.29 21.57 0.92
CA LEU A 303 -13.66 21.40 0.44
C LEU A 303 -14.60 21.25 1.65
N TYR A 304 -14.25 20.37 2.57
CA TYR A 304 -14.96 20.16 3.82
C TYR A 304 -14.02 20.33 5.02
N VAL A 305 -14.60 20.64 6.17
CA VAL A 305 -13.93 20.63 7.49
C VAL A 305 -14.83 19.97 8.52
N VAL A 306 -14.24 19.41 9.58
CA VAL A 306 -15.00 18.93 10.75
C VAL A 306 -14.69 19.88 11.91
N PRO A 307 -15.55 20.88 12.20
CA PRO A 307 -15.26 21.87 13.24
C PRO A 307 -15.08 21.22 14.61
N GLY A 308 -13.97 21.54 15.28
CA GLY A 308 -13.61 20.95 16.57
C GLY A 308 -13.17 19.48 16.49
N GLY A 309 -12.99 18.92 15.29
CA GLY A 309 -12.42 17.59 15.09
C GLY A 309 -10.96 17.54 15.51
N THR A 310 -10.55 16.42 16.10
CA THR A 310 -9.15 16.17 16.50
C THR A 310 -8.37 15.36 15.47
N ASP A 311 -9.07 14.68 14.56
CA ASP A 311 -8.48 13.91 13.45
C ASP A 311 -8.72 14.68 12.15
N TYR A 312 -7.92 15.71 11.91
CA TYR A 312 -8.10 16.65 10.80
C TYR A 312 -7.46 16.18 9.48
N TYR A 313 -6.84 14.99 9.49
CA TYR A 313 -6.15 14.46 8.33
C TYR A 313 -7.13 13.91 7.28
N TRP A 314 -8.27 13.39 7.72
CA TRP A 314 -9.24 12.69 6.87
C TRP A 314 -10.63 13.32 7.06
N ILE A 315 -11.42 13.27 5.99
CA ILE A 315 -12.88 13.43 6.08
C ILE A 315 -13.47 12.16 5.51
N SER A 316 -14.09 11.40 6.39
CA SER A 316 -14.61 10.07 6.07
C SER A 316 -16.02 10.13 5.52
N MET A 317 -16.48 9.02 4.95
CA MET A 317 -17.88 8.89 4.54
C MET A 317 -18.86 9.04 5.72
N ASP A 318 -18.44 8.70 6.93
CA ASP A 318 -19.26 8.78 8.14
C ASP A 318 -19.42 10.22 8.65
N ASP A 319 -18.55 11.13 8.23
CA ASP A 319 -18.63 12.55 8.60
C ASP A 319 -19.71 13.31 7.79
N PHE A 320 -20.08 12.78 6.63
CA PHE A 320 -21.10 13.39 5.79
C PHE A 320 -22.50 13.19 6.38
N GLY A 321 -23.30 14.27 6.37
CA GLY A 321 -24.66 14.28 6.93
C GLY A 321 -24.74 14.74 8.39
N GLY A 322 -23.61 15.11 9.01
CA GLY A 322 -23.58 15.62 10.38
C GLY A 322 -22.41 16.56 10.66
N SER A 323 -21.23 15.97 10.92
CA SER A 323 -20.04 16.64 11.47
C SER A 323 -19.29 17.48 10.42
N ALA A 324 -19.10 16.97 9.20
CA ALA A 324 -18.45 17.71 8.14
C ALA A 324 -19.30 18.88 7.65
N LYS A 325 -18.66 20.04 7.46
CA LYS A 325 -19.23 21.28 6.91
C LYS A 325 -18.51 21.64 5.63
N LEU A 326 -19.28 22.01 4.60
CA LEU A 326 -18.74 22.58 3.38
C LEU A 326 -18.17 23.96 3.70
N VAL A 327 -16.95 24.24 3.26
CA VAL A 327 -16.38 25.58 3.35
C VAL A 327 -16.96 26.41 2.21
N THR A 328 -17.61 27.53 2.54
CA THR A 328 -18.27 28.40 1.56
C THR A 328 -17.64 29.77 1.43
N GLU A 329 -16.78 30.14 2.37
CA GLU A 329 -16.07 31.42 2.44
C GLU A 329 -14.62 31.17 2.84
N VAL A 330 -13.72 32.07 2.45
CA VAL A 330 -12.27 31.87 2.54
C VAL A 330 -11.71 32.07 3.95
N ASP A 331 -12.43 32.81 4.78
CA ASP A 331 -12.06 33.33 6.10
C ASP A 331 -12.88 32.72 7.25
N ILE A 332 -13.75 31.75 6.94
CA ILE A 332 -14.55 31.03 7.94
C ILE A 332 -13.88 29.70 8.30
N ASN A 333 -13.67 29.53 9.60
CA ASN A 333 -13.26 28.28 10.26
C ASN A 333 -14.48 27.52 10.81
#